data_AF-A0A6I6JYV5-F1
#
_entry.id   AF-A0A6I6JYV5-F1
#
_cell.length_a   1.000
_cell.length_b   1.000
_cell.length_c   1.000
_cell.angle_alpha   90.00
_cell.angle_beta   90.00
_cell.angle_gamma   90.00
#
_symmetry.space_group_name_H-M   'P 1'
#
loop_
_entity.id
_entity.type
_entity.pdbx_description
1 polymer ?
#
loop_
_entity_poly.entity_id
_entity_poly.type
_entity_poly.pdbx_seq_one_letter_code
_entity_poly.pdbx_strand_id
1 'polypeptide(L)'
;MNELVNKLSSYNLFNYLLPGVLFVVILNLTSSYDLLQDSLFEGALLYYFIGLVINRIGSLVIEPIFKKIKFVSYKTPEEFRNASTVYPRILIFSETNNMFRGLCAMFLILIIIVGLDRLGVQVDFNNGMIQLISLVVLLVLLLFSYRKQTKVIFDRIEDVLSDHGKKE
;
A
#
# COMPACT_ATOMS: atom_id res chain seq x y z
N MET A 1 18.61 -4.08 15.04
CA MET A 1 17.22 -4.57 14.80
C MET A 1 16.22 -3.87 15.71
N ASN A 2 16.36 -4.00 17.04
CA ASN A 2 15.38 -3.49 18.02
C ASN A 2 15.07 -2.00 17.89
N GLU A 3 16.07 -1.14 17.68
CA GLU A 3 15.81 0.29 17.50
C GLU A 3 15.02 0.64 16.23
N LEU A 4 15.25 -0.08 15.13
CA LEU A 4 14.53 0.11 13.87
C LEU A 4 13.08 -0.38 13.97
N VAL A 5 12.88 -1.54 14.59
CA VAL A 5 11.56 -2.10 14.86
C VAL A 5 10.78 -1.19 15.82
N ASN A 6 11.44 -0.65 16.86
CA ASN A 6 10.82 0.29 17.80
C ASN A 6 10.46 1.64 17.15
N LYS A 7 11.08 1.99 16.02
CA LYS A 7 10.73 3.18 15.22
C LYS A 7 9.59 2.92 14.22
N LEU A 8 9.21 1.66 13.98
CA LEU A 8 8.04 1.34 13.17
C LEU A 8 6.77 1.54 14.01
N SER A 9 5.90 2.43 13.56
CA SER A 9 4.56 2.53 14.11
C SER A 9 3.78 1.24 13.86
N SER A 10 2.80 0.93 14.72
CA SER A 10 1.87 -0.18 14.48
C SER A 10 1.21 -0.05 13.10
N TYR A 11 0.88 1.19 12.69
CA TYR A 11 0.37 1.46 11.35
C TYR A 11 1.32 0.94 10.26
N ASN A 12 2.61 1.29 10.32
CA ASN A 12 3.59 0.87 9.32
C ASN A 12 3.83 -0.65 9.34
N LEU A 13 3.80 -1.27 10.53
CA LEU A 13 3.91 -2.72 10.68
C LEU A 13 2.78 -3.44 9.95
N PHE A 14 1.53 -3.04 10.19
CA PHE A 14 0.35 -3.71 9.62
C PHE A 14 0.04 -3.32 8.18
N ASN A 15 0.37 -2.09 7.76
CA ASN A 15 0.06 -1.62 6.40
C ASN A 15 1.16 -1.90 5.38
N TYR A 16 2.41 -2.11 5.83
CA TYR A 16 3.55 -2.33 4.94
C TYR A 16 4.29 -3.63 5.26
N LEU A 17 4.91 -3.77 6.44
CA LEU A 17 5.76 -4.94 6.70
C LEU A 17 4.99 -6.28 6.63
N LEU A 18 3.84 -6.37 7.30
CA LEU A 18 3.04 -7.59 7.34
C LEU A 18 2.57 -8.03 5.93
N PRO A 19 1.94 -7.17 5.10
CA PRO A 19 1.60 -7.54 3.73
C PRO A 19 2.80 -7.98 2.90
N GLY A 20 3.95 -7.33 3.06
CA GLY A 20 5.16 -7.72 2.32
C GLY A 20 5.70 -9.10 2.71
N VAL A 21 5.75 -9.39 4.01
CA VAL A 21 6.15 -10.71 4.52
C VAL A 21 5.19 -11.79 4.01
N LEU A 22 3.87 -11.56 4.15
CA LEU A 22 2.86 -12.51 3.69
C LEU A 22 2.96 -12.73 2.18
N PHE A 23 3.17 -11.67 1.40
CA PHE A 23 3.35 -11.77 -0.04
C PHE A 23 4.51 -12.69 -0.40
N VAL A 24 5.70 -12.45 0.15
CA VAL A 24 6.90 -13.23 -0.15
C VAL A 24 6.74 -14.68 0.27
N VAL A 25 6.23 -14.94 1.48
CA VAL A 25 6.04 -16.30 1.99
C VAL A 25 5.04 -17.07 1.14
N ILE A 26 3.88 -16.48 0.82
CA ILE A 26 2.85 -17.15 0.02
C ILE A 26 3.33 -17.37 -1.42
N LEU A 27 4.02 -16.39 -2.01
CA LEU A 27 4.57 -16.51 -3.36
C LEU A 27 5.54 -17.70 -3.46
N ASN A 28 6.48 -17.82 -2.50
CA ASN A 28 7.43 -18.93 -2.44
C ASN A 28 6.73 -20.30 -2.26
N LEU A 29 5.63 -20.33 -1.50
CA LEU A 29 4.87 -21.57 -1.29
C LEU A 29 4.01 -21.99 -2.49
N THR A 30 3.69 -21.07 -3.41
CA THR A 30 2.63 -21.30 -4.42
C THR A 30 3.09 -21.17 -5.87
N SER A 31 4.29 -20.61 -6.11
CA SER A 31 4.89 -20.37 -7.43
C SER A 31 6.34 -20.83 -7.48
N SER A 32 6.96 -20.77 -8.65
CA SER A 32 8.40 -21.02 -8.83
C SER A 32 9.31 -19.86 -8.37
N TYR A 33 8.75 -18.74 -7.91
CA TYR A 33 9.52 -17.56 -7.51
C TYR A 33 9.93 -17.62 -6.04
N ASP A 34 11.22 -17.44 -5.78
CA ASP A 34 11.78 -17.30 -4.43
C ASP A 34 12.30 -15.88 -4.22
N LEU A 35 11.71 -15.18 -3.25
CA LEU A 35 12.12 -13.85 -2.81
C LEU A 35 12.57 -13.84 -1.34
N LEU A 36 12.70 -15.01 -0.71
CA LEU A 36 13.17 -15.11 0.66
C LEU A 36 14.62 -14.62 0.75
N GLN A 37 14.93 -13.94 1.85
CA GLN A 37 16.25 -13.40 2.15
C GLN A 37 16.84 -14.14 3.36
N ASP A 38 18.10 -14.54 3.27
CA ASP A 38 18.82 -15.16 4.39
C ASP A 38 19.08 -14.16 5.53
N SER A 39 19.37 -12.91 5.17
CA SER A 39 19.60 -11.83 6.12
C SER A 39 18.27 -11.27 6.63
N LEU A 40 18.03 -11.39 7.93
CA LEU A 40 16.84 -10.79 8.57
C LEU A 40 16.74 -9.28 8.34
N PHE A 41 17.88 -8.58 8.27
CA PHE A 41 17.90 -7.14 8.03
C PHE A 41 17.49 -6.80 6.59
N GLU A 42 18.07 -7.49 5.60
CA GLU A 42 17.72 -7.30 4.18
C GLU A 42 16.28 -7.71 3.92
N GLY A 43 15.85 -8.86 4.46
CA GLY A 43 14.47 -9.31 4.42
C GLY A 43 13.51 -8.28 5.00
N ALA A 44 13.78 -7.75 6.20
CA ALA A 44 12.92 -6.73 6.81
C ALA A 44 12.77 -5.47 5.92
N LEU A 45 13.86 -4.99 5.32
CA LEU A 45 13.84 -3.84 4.41
C LEU A 45 13.10 -4.14 3.11
N LEU A 46 13.42 -5.27 2.47
CA LEU A 46 12.82 -5.69 1.20
C LEU A 46 11.32 -5.93 1.36
N TYR A 47 10.92 -6.67 2.39
CA TYR A 47 9.51 -6.99 2.63
C TYR A 47 8.73 -5.74 2.99
N TYR A 48 9.29 -4.83 3.79
CA TYR A 48 8.67 -3.52 4.03
C TYR A 48 8.44 -2.76 2.72
N PHE A 49 9.44 -2.72 1.83
CA PHE A 49 9.33 -2.05 0.54
C PHE A 49 8.29 -2.69 -0.37
N ILE A 50 8.27 -4.02 -0.48
CA ILE A 50 7.25 -4.78 -1.23
C ILE A 50 5.86 -4.43 -0.71
N GLY A 51 5.66 -4.47 0.60
CA GLY A 51 4.37 -4.14 1.20
C GLY A 51 3.97 -2.68 1.00
N LEU A 52 4.92 -1.74 1.01
CA LEU A 52 4.68 -0.34 0.64
C LEU A 52 4.19 -0.23 -0.81
N VAL A 53 4.85 -0.90 -1.76
CA VAL A 53 4.46 -0.93 -3.17
C VAL A 53 3.05 -1.50 -3.33
N ILE A 54 2.76 -2.63 -2.67
CA ILE A 54 1.42 -3.25 -2.64
C ILE A 54 0.38 -2.26 -2.09
N ASN A 55 0.69 -1.55 -0.99
CA ASN A 55 -0.24 -0.57 -0.43
C ASN A 55 -0.52 0.59 -1.40
N ARG A 56 0.49 1.03 -2.15
CA ARG A 56 0.33 2.05 -3.20
C ARG A 56 -0.55 1.56 -4.34
N ILE A 57 -0.35 0.33 -4.82
CA ILE A 57 -1.25 -0.31 -5.79
C ILE A 57 -2.68 -0.36 -5.24
N GLY A 58 -2.86 -0.78 -3.99
CA GLY A 58 -4.14 -0.78 -3.31
C GLY A 58 -4.84 0.59 -3.34
N SER A 59 -4.09 1.66 -3.11
CA SER A 59 -4.64 3.02 -3.05
C SER A 59 -4.84 3.69 -4.42
N LEU A 60 -4.03 3.35 -5.42
CA LEU A 60 -4.02 3.99 -6.74
C LEU A 60 -4.82 3.22 -7.78
N VAL A 61 -4.99 1.92 -7.59
CA VAL A 61 -5.66 1.02 -8.54
C VAL A 61 -6.90 0.40 -7.92
N ILE A 62 -6.73 -0.37 -6.82
CA ILE A 62 -7.81 -1.17 -6.26
C ILE A 62 -8.95 -0.30 -5.71
N GLU A 63 -8.64 0.71 -4.89
CA GLU A 63 -9.67 1.59 -4.32
C GLU A 63 -10.46 2.35 -5.39
N PRO A 64 -9.85 3.02 -6.39
CA PRO A 64 -10.61 3.64 -7.47
C PRO A 64 -11.52 2.66 -8.24
N ILE A 65 -11.05 1.44 -8.51
CA ILE A 65 -11.86 0.41 -9.17
C ILE A 65 -13.06 0.04 -8.30
N PHE A 66 -12.85 -0.23 -7.02
CA PHE A 66 -13.91 -0.63 -6.09
C PHE A 66 -14.91 0.50 -5.81
N LYS A 67 -14.46 1.76 -5.82
CA LYS A 67 -15.35 2.94 -5.81
C LYS A 67 -16.20 3.00 -7.08
N LYS A 68 -15.59 2.79 -8.26
CA LYS A 68 -16.27 2.87 -9.56
C LYS A 68 -17.38 1.84 -9.70
N ILE A 69 -17.16 0.61 -9.22
CA ILE A 69 -18.16 -0.46 -9.21
C ILE A 69 -19.10 -0.41 -7.99
N LYS A 70 -18.97 0.62 -7.15
CA LYS A 70 -19.76 0.81 -5.91
C LYS A 70 -19.66 -0.34 -4.89
N PHE A 71 -18.56 -1.09 -4.91
CA PHE A 71 -18.27 -2.10 -3.89
C PHE A 71 -17.91 -1.47 -2.55
N VAL A 72 -17.26 -0.30 -2.58
CA VAL A 72 -16.98 0.54 -1.40
C VAL A 72 -17.48 1.96 -1.60
N SER A 73 -17.88 2.61 -0.52
CA SER A 73 -18.30 4.01 -0.51
C SER A 73 -17.54 4.77 0.57
N TYR A 74 -17.21 6.03 0.29
CA TYR A 74 -16.50 6.90 1.21
C TYR A 74 -17.27 8.20 1.38
N LYS A 75 -17.31 8.69 2.62
CA LYS A 75 -17.82 10.02 2.96
C LYS A 75 -16.85 11.10 2.50
N THR A 76 -17.32 12.35 2.42
CA THR A 76 -16.43 13.46 2.04
C THR A 76 -15.32 13.62 3.08
N PRO A 77 -14.16 14.19 2.71
CA PRO A 77 -13.10 14.48 3.67
C PRO A 77 -13.58 15.32 4.86
N GLU A 78 -14.47 16.28 4.61
CA GLU A 78 -15.08 17.13 5.64
C GLU A 78 -15.96 16.32 6.60
N GLU A 79 -16.89 15.50 6.08
CA GLU A 79 -17.74 14.63 6.89
C GLU A 79 -16.89 13.67 7.74
N PHE A 80 -15.85 13.08 7.15
CA PHE A 80 -14.94 12.17 7.86
C PHE A 80 -14.21 12.87 9.01
N ARG A 81 -13.70 14.10 8.79
CA ARG A 81 -13.02 14.87 9.84
C ARG A 81 -13.97 15.25 10.96
N ASN A 82 -15.14 15.80 10.64
CA ASN A 82 -16.14 16.19 11.63
C ASN A 82 -16.60 14.99 12.47
N ALA A 83 -16.76 13.82 11.84
CA ALA A 83 -17.07 12.60 12.57
C ALA A 83 -15.90 12.13 13.46
N SER A 84 -14.66 12.28 12.99
CA SER A 84 -13.47 11.87 13.73
C SER A 84 -13.18 12.72 14.97
N THR A 85 -13.59 13.99 15.00
CA THR A 85 -13.47 14.84 16.20
C THR A 85 -14.46 14.42 17.29
N VAL A 86 -15.68 14.03 16.90
CA VAL A 86 -16.72 13.55 17.81
C VAL A 86 -16.46 12.10 18.26
N TYR A 87 -15.96 11.26 17.36
CA TYR A 87 -15.71 9.85 17.63
C TYR A 87 -14.33 9.41 17.09
N PRO A 88 -13.25 9.62 17.87
CA PRO A 88 -11.87 9.36 17.44
C PRO A 88 -11.56 7.92 16.99
N ARG A 89 -12.36 6.92 17.41
CA ARG A 89 -12.16 5.53 16.99
C ARG A 89 -12.35 5.31 15.49
N ILE A 90 -13.01 6.23 14.77
CA ILE A 90 -13.07 6.21 13.30
C ILE A 90 -11.67 6.15 12.67
N LEU A 91 -10.67 6.80 13.28
CA LEU A 91 -9.29 6.74 12.79
C LEU A 91 -8.76 5.32 12.80
N ILE A 92 -8.96 4.58 13.90
CA ILE A 92 -8.54 3.17 14.02
C ILE A 92 -9.25 2.31 12.96
N PHE A 93 -10.57 2.48 12.78
CA PHE A 93 -11.30 1.77 11.72
C PHE A 93 -10.79 2.11 10.32
N SER A 94 -10.41 3.37 10.07
CA SER A 94 -9.80 3.78 8.81
C SER A 94 -8.43 3.14 8.59
N GLU A 95 -7.62 3.00 9.64
CA GLU A 95 -6.32 2.31 9.56
C GLU A 95 -6.51 0.82 9.30
N THR A 96 -7.46 0.17 9.99
CA THR A 96 -7.84 -1.23 9.73
C THR A 96 -8.38 -1.42 8.31
N ASN A 97 -9.19 -0.49 7.80
CA ASN A 97 -9.69 -0.54 6.43
C ASN A 97 -8.56 -0.39 5.40
N ASN A 98 -7.58 0.48 5.66
CA ASN A 98 -6.39 0.60 4.80
C ASN A 98 -5.57 -0.68 4.77
N MET A 99 -5.44 -1.37 5.90
CA MET A 99 -4.80 -2.68 5.98
C MET A 99 -5.56 -3.70 5.12
N PHE A 100 -6.89 -3.81 5.25
CA PHE A 100 -7.68 -4.72 4.41
C PHE A 100 -7.56 -4.40 2.93
N ARG A 101 -7.61 -3.11 2.53
CA ARG A 101 -7.37 -2.69 1.15
C ARG A 101 -5.99 -3.15 0.65
N GLY A 102 -4.96 -3.01 1.48
CA GLY A 102 -3.61 -3.49 1.17
C GLY A 102 -3.55 -5.00 0.99
N LEU A 103 -4.19 -5.78 1.88
CA LEU A 103 -4.28 -7.23 1.77
C LEU A 103 -5.07 -7.69 0.53
N CYS A 104 -6.16 -7.00 0.17
CA CYS A 104 -6.86 -7.27 -1.09
C CYS A 104 -5.95 -7.05 -2.30
N ALA A 105 -5.18 -5.95 -2.32
CA ALA A 105 -4.21 -5.71 -3.38
C ALA A 105 -3.14 -6.80 -3.44
N MET A 106 -2.60 -7.21 -2.29
CA MET A 106 -1.64 -8.30 -2.16
C MET A 106 -2.17 -9.60 -2.79
N PHE A 107 -3.37 -10.03 -2.39
CA PHE A 107 -3.96 -11.28 -2.89
C PHE A 107 -4.29 -11.21 -4.38
N LEU A 108 -4.77 -10.07 -4.88
CA LEU A 108 -5.02 -9.90 -6.32
C LEU A 108 -3.72 -10.00 -7.13
N ILE A 109 -2.62 -9.39 -6.66
CA ILE A 109 -1.31 -9.49 -7.30
C ILE A 109 -0.82 -10.95 -7.26
N LEU A 110 -0.93 -11.63 -6.10
CA LEU A 110 -0.55 -13.04 -5.98
C LEU A 110 -1.34 -13.94 -6.93
N ILE A 111 -2.66 -13.78 -7.01
CA ILE A 111 -3.50 -14.57 -7.92
C ILE A 111 -3.05 -14.38 -9.37
N ILE A 112 -2.70 -13.16 -9.78
CA ILE A 112 -2.20 -12.87 -11.12
C ILE A 112 -0.85 -13.57 -11.35
N ILE A 113 0.13 -13.37 -10.45
CA ILE A 113 1.47 -13.92 -10.63
C ILE A 113 1.45 -15.45 -10.61
N VAL A 114 0.79 -16.05 -9.62
CA VAL A 114 0.66 -17.51 -9.51
C VAL A 114 -0.11 -18.05 -10.70
N GLY A 115 -1.19 -17.39 -11.13
CA GLY A 115 -1.95 -17.80 -12.32
C GLY A 115 -1.10 -17.82 -13.59
N LEU A 116 -0.29 -16.78 -13.82
CA LEU A 116 0.62 -16.71 -14.96
C LEU A 116 1.70 -17.81 -14.90
N ASP A 117 2.29 -18.04 -13.73
CA ASP A 117 3.29 -19.10 -13.53
C ASP A 117 2.68 -20.49 -13.82
N ARG A 118 1.47 -20.77 -13.33
CA ARG A 118 0.76 -22.04 -13.63
C ARG A 118 0.39 -22.22 -15.10
N LEU A 119 0.26 -21.13 -15.86
CA LEU A 119 0.06 -21.16 -17.31
C LEU A 119 1.39 -21.28 -18.08
N GLY A 120 2.53 -21.38 -17.40
CA GLY A 120 3.86 -21.44 -18.02
C GLY A 120 4.35 -20.09 -18.53
N VAL A 121 3.70 -18.98 -18.17
CA VAL A 121 4.12 -17.62 -18.54
C VAL A 121 5.10 -17.12 -17.49
N GLN A 122 6.37 -17.49 -17.65
CA GLN A 122 7.43 -17.09 -16.74
C GLN A 122 8.05 -15.76 -17.16
N VAL A 123 8.12 -14.84 -16.19
CA VAL A 123 8.88 -13.58 -16.33
C VAL A 123 10.35 -13.87 -16.00
N ASP A 124 11.23 -13.67 -16.98
CA ASP A 124 12.68 -13.73 -16.78
C ASP A 124 13.20 -12.43 -16.16
N PHE A 125 13.33 -12.42 -14.83
CA PHE A 125 13.86 -11.26 -14.11
C PHE A 125 15.36 -11.01 -14.33
N ASN A 126 16.09 -11.91 -15.00
CA ASN A 126 17.49 -11.67 -15.41
C ASN A 126 17.59 -10.88 -16.72
N ASN A 127 16.49 -10.76 -17.47
CA ASN A 127 16.48 -9.97 -18.69
C ASN A 127 16.54 -8.47 -18.38
N GLY A 128 17.60 -7.80 -18.85
CA GLY A 128 17.83 -6.36 -18.60
C GLY A 128 16.69 -5.45 -19.05
N MET A 129 15.95 -5.81 -20.12
CA MET A 129 14.77 -5.03 -20.54
C MET A 129 13.61 -5.18 -19.56
N ILE A 130 13.38 -6.38 -19.03
CA ILE A 130 12.36 -6.64 -18.00
C ILE A 130 12.70 -5.88 -16.72
N GLN A 131 13.97 -5.86 -16.33
CA GLN A 131 14.45 -5.08 -15.18
C GLN A 131 14.20 -3.58 -15.38
N LEU A 132 14.57 -3.03 -16.55
CA LEU A 132 14.34 -1.62 -16.86
C LEU A 132 12.86 -1.26 -16.84
N ILE A 133 12.00 -2.07 -17.48
CA ILE A 133 10.55 -1.88 -17.46
C ILE A 133 10.02 -1.89 -16.03
N SER A 134 10.47 -2.83 -15.19
CA SER A 134 10.07 -2.93 -13.79
C SER A 134 10.44 -1.66 -13.00
N LEU A 135 11.64 -1.12 -13.21
CA LEU A 135 12.08 0.13 -12.59
C LEU A 135 11.23 1.33 -13.04
N VAL A 136 10.91 1.41 -14.34
CA VAL A 136 10.05 2.48 -14.88
C VAL A 136 8.64 2.39 -14.29
N VAL A 137 8.06 1.18 -14.20
CA VAL A 137 6.73 0.97 -13.60
C VAL A 137 6.73 1.38 -12.13
N LEU A 138 7.76 0.99 -11.36
CA LEU A 138 7.91 1.39 -9.97
C LEU A 138 8.04 2.91 -9.83
N LEU A 139 8.84 3.57 -10.68
CA LEU A 139 8.98 5.02 -10.68
C LEU A 139 7.65 5.71 -10.95
N VAL A 140 6.90 5.27 -11.97
CA VAL A 140 5.58 5.82 -12.30
C VAL A 140 4.61 5.66 -11.13
N LEU A 141 4.55 4.47 -10.51
CA LEU A 141 3.73 4.22 -9.33
C LEU A 141 4.09 5.18 -8.18
N LEU A 142 5.38 5.40 -7.93
CA LEU A 142 5.86 6.29 -6.88
C LEU A 142 5.61 7.77 -7.22
N LEU A 143 5.69 8.19 -8.48
CA LEU A 143 5.33 9.55 -8.91
C LEU A 143 3.85 9.84 -8.66
N PHE A 144 2.95 8.91 -9.00
CA PHE A 144 1.53 9.06 -8.70
C PHE A 144 1.24 9.01 -7.19
N SER A 145 1.98 8.16 -6.46
CA SER A 145 1.88 8.09 -4.99
C SER A 145 2.30 9.41 -4.35
N TYR A 146 3.40 10.00 -4.83
CA TYR A 146 3.90 11.30 -4.40
C TYR A 146 2.87 12.40 -4.68
N ARG A 147 2.37 12.49 -5.92
CA ARG A 147 1.31 13.44 -6.28
C ARG A 147 0.07 13.32 -5.38
N LYS A 148 -0.41 12.10 -5.14
CA LYS A 148 -1.56 11.84 -4.26
C LYS A 148 -1.29 12.31 -2.84
N GLN A 149 -0.10 12.03 -2.31
CA GLN A 149 0.28 12.44 -0.95
C GLN A 149 0.40 13.95 -0.83
N THR A 150 1.02 14.63 -1.80
CA THR A 150 1.13 16.09 -1.83
C THR A 150 -0.24 16.76 -1.86
N LYS A 151 -1.19 16.21 -2.64
CA LYS A 151 -2.57 16.70 -2.63
C LYS A 151 -3.23 16.58 -1.26
N VAL A 152 -3.10 15.42 -0.59
CA VAL A 152 -3.66 15.24 0.75
C VAL A 152 -3.09 16.25 1.75
N ILE A 153 -1.81 16.59 1.64
CA ILE A 153 -1.18 17.62 2.49
C ILE A 153 -1.77 18.99 2.18
N PHE A 154 -1.85 19.35 0.89
CA PHE A 154 -2.41 20.61 0.43
C PHE A 154 -3.85 20.81 0.91
N ASP A 155 -4.73 19.84 0.65
CA ASP A 155 -6.15 19.88 1.03
C ASP A 155 -6.29 20.10 2.55
N ARG A 156 -5.47 19.40 3.36
CA ARG A 156 -5.49 19.55 4.83
C ARG A 156 -5.05 20.93 5.32
N ILE A 157 -4.09 21.56 4.64
CA ILE A 157 -3.64 22.92 4.99
C ILE A 157 -4.77 23.92 4.69
N GLU A 158 -5.38 23.83 3.51
CA GLU A 158 -6.52 24.69 3.14
C GLU A 158 -7.68 24.55 4.12
N ASP A 159 -8.01 23.31 4.51
CA ASP A 159 -9.07 23.04 5.50
C ASP A 159 -8.79 23.79 6.82
N VAL A 160 -7.58 23.65 7.38
CA VAL A 160 -7.20 24.30 8.64
C VAL A 160 -7.27 25.82 8.54
N LEU A 161 -6.78 26.41 7.45
CA LEU A 161 -6.81 27.86 7.23
C LEU A 161 -8.25 28.38 7.09
N SER A 162 -9.12 27.63 6.41
CA SER A 162 -10.52 28.00 6.21
C SER A 162 -11.34 27.98 7.51
N ASP A 163 -11.05 27.06 8.43
CA ASP A 163 -11.69 26.98 9.74
C ASP A 163 -11.23 28.08 10.70
N HIS A 164 -10.01 28.61 10.52
CA HIS A 164 -9.52 29.74 11.31
C HIS A 164 -10.13 31.06 10.84
N GLY A 165 -10.26 31.26 9.53
CA GLY A 165 -10.91 32.46 8.97
C GLY A 165 -12.43 32.55 9.21
N LYS A 166 -13.09 31.47 9.68
CA LYS A 166 -14.50 31.47 10.10
C LYS A 166 -14.70 31.79 11.60
N LYS A 167 -13.62 31.84 12.38
CA LYS A 167 -13.65 32.10 13.84
C LYS A 167 -13.24 33.54 14.20
N GLU A 168 -12.80 34.33 13.22
CA GLU A 168 -12.60 35.78 13.30
C GLU A 168 -13.83 36.51 12.72
#